data_AF-A0A2V5TU15-F1
#
_entry.id   AF-A0A2V5TU15-F1
#
_cell.length_a   1.000
_cell.length_b   1.000
_cell.length_c   1.000
_cell.angle_alpha   90.00
_cell.angle_beta   90.00
_cell.angle_gamma   90.00
#
_symmetry.space_group_name_H-M   'P 1'
#
loop_
_entity.id
_entity.type
_entity.pdbx_description
1 polymer ?
#
loop_
_entity_poly.entity_id
_entity_poly.type
_entity_poly.pdbx_seq_one_letter_code
_entity_poly.pdbx_strand_id
1 'polypeptide(L)'
;MSFCWVRSCDLQSPFHDLIHVRLLKRTIAGIAIVFCVAGLFYVGCRHQRHATRKVNELDVTVDRLDSLAQACESYRKLAGAWPADRTSLLRVIALNDTNILIDAWGREIVFIVHTNVPGSMWLESYGADGLPNGVGMDADIVYQLP
;
A
#
# COMPACT_ATOMS: atom_id res chain seq x y z
N MET A 1 87.71 -37.50 -0.65
CA MET A 1 86.55 -37.79 -1.49
C MET A 1 85.33 -37.17 -0.83
N SER A 2 84.92 -35.97 -1.26
CA SER A 2 83.69 -35.30 -0.79
C SER A 2 82.75 -35.15 -1.97
N PHE A 3 81.64 -35.86 -1.94
CA PHE A 3 80.52 -35.68 -2.86
C PHE A 3 79.60 -34.58 -2.30
N CYS A 4 79.54 -33.44 -2.99
CA CYS A 4 78.63 -32.35 -2.69
C CYS A 4 77.27 -32.66 -3.35
N TRP A 5 76.27 -33.02 -2.55
CA TRP A 5 74.89 -33.13 -3.00
C TRP A 5 74.29 -31.72 -3.12
N VAL A 6 74.05 -31.26 -4.34
CA VAL A 6 73.20 -30.09 -4.59
C VAL A 6 71.76 -30.53 -4.51
N ARG A 7 71.07 -29.99 -3.51
CA ARG A 7 69.64 -30.14 -3.21
C ARG A 7 68.85 -29.46 -4.34
N SER A 8 68.05 -30.21 -5.08
CA SER A 8 67.07 -29.66 -6.01
C SER A 8 66.02 -28.87 -5.21
N CYS A 9 66.18 -27.54 -5.14
CA CYS A 9 65.16 -26.64 -4.64
C CYS A 9 64.14 -26.38 -5.74
N ASP A 10 62.91 -26.82 -5.46
CA ASP A 10 61.63 -26.23 -5.84
C ASP A 10 61.67 -25.12 -6.90
N LEU A 11 61.51 -25.52 -8.16
CA LEU A 11 61.09 -24.63 -9.23
C LEU A 11 59.61 -24.92 -9.57
N GLN A 12 58.74 -24.85 -8.56
CA GLN A 12 57.29 -24.85 -8.80
C GLN A 12 56.91 -23.47 -9.34
N SER A 13 56.56 -23.46 -10.62
CA SER A 13 56.52 -22.30 -11.51
C SER A 13 55.44 -21.24 -11.20
N PRO A 14 55.74 -19.93 -11.30
CA PRO A 14 54.80 -18.80 -11.09
C PRO A 14 53.69 -18.69 -12.14
N PHE A 15 53.69 -19.56 -13.17
CA PHE A 15 52.70 -19.55 -14.25
C PHE A 15 51.37 -20.21 -13.85
N HIS A 16 51.37 -21.18 -12.94
CA HIS A 16 50.15 -21.84 -12.48
C HIS A 16 49.27 -20.90 -11.64
N ASP A 17 49.88 -20.10 -10.76
CA ASP A 17 49.15 -19.15 -9.91
C ASP A 17 48.47 -18.03 -10.72
N LEU A 18 49.10 -17.57 -11.79
CA LEU A 18 48.55 -16.52 -12.64
C LEU A 18 47.31 -17.00 -13.42
N ILE A 19 47.27 -18.26 -13.83
CA ILE A 19 46.14 -18.86 -14.53
C ILE A 19 44.97 -19.08 -13.56
N HIS A 20 45.24 -19.59 -12.36
CA HIS A 20 44.23 -19.78 -11.33
C HIS A 20 43.60 -18.46 -10.88
N VAL A 21 44.38 -17.39 -10.70
CA VAL A 21 43.86 -16.07 -10.33
C VAL A 21 42.99 -15.47 -11.43
N ARG A 22 43.32 -15.66 -12.71
CA ARG A 22 42.50 -15.18 -13.84
C ARG A 22 41.19 -15.95 -13.98
N LEU A 23 41.21 -17.27 -13.78
CA LEU A 23 40.02 -18.11 -13.79
C LEU A 23 39.11 -17.79 -12.59
N LEU A 24 39.68 -17.62 -11.39
CA LEU A 24 38.95 -17.27 -10.18
C LEU A 24 38.24 -15.90 -10.29
N LYS A 25 38.90 -14.90 -10.89
CA LYS A 25 38.26 -13.59 -11.11
C LYS A 25 37.05 -13.67 -12.05
N ARG A 26 37.13 -14.53 -13.08
CA ARG A 26 36.03 -14.74 -14.04
C ARG A 26 34.85 -15.46 -13.40
N THR A 27 35.09 -16.46 -12.54
CA THR A 27 34.01 -17.17 -11.85
C THR A 27 33.33 -16.29 -10.81
N ILE A 28 34.09 -15.50 -10.03
CA ILE A 28 33.53 -14.56 -9.06
C ILE A 28 32.67 -13.50 -9.76
N ALA A 29 33.16 -12.92 -10.87
CA ALA A 29 32.39 -11.95 -11.64
C ALA A 29 31.10 -12.56 -12.20
N GLY A 30 31.15 -13.80 -12.72
CA GLY A 30 29.97 -14.51 -13.21
C GLY A 30 28.92 -14.73 -12.11
N ILE A 31 29.35 -15.21 -10.93
CA ILE A 31 28.47 -15.43 -9.79
C ILE A 31 27.83 -14.11 -9.33
N ALA A 32 28.60 -13.03 -9.23
CA ALA A 32 28.09 -11.70 -8.84
C ALA A 32 27.01 -11.19 -9.80
N ILE A 33 27.20 -11.37 -11.12
CA ILE A 33 26.21 -10.97 -12.13
C ILE A 33 24.92 -11.77 -11.96
N VAL A 34 24.99 -13.09 -11.73
CA VAL A 34 23.80 -13.92 -11.53
C VAL A 34 23.02 -13.47 -10.29
N PHE A 35 23.70 -13.18 -9.17
CA PHE A 35 23.04 -12.67 -7.97
C PHE A 35 22.43 -11.29 -8.18
N CYS A 36 23.10 -10.38 -8.89
CA CYS A 36 22.56 -9.07 -9.21
C CYS A 36 21.30 -9.18 -10.10
N VAL A 37 21.35 -10.01 -11.15
CA VAL A 37 20.19 -10.21 -12.04
C VAL A 37 19.04 -10.89 -11.29
N ALA A 38 19.32 -11.90 -10.46
CA ALA A 38 18.31 -12.56 -9.64
C ALA A 38 17.69 -11.60 -8.61
N GLY A 39 18.50 -10.73 -7.98
CA GLY A 39 18.03 -9.70 -7.06
C GLY A 39 17.13 -8.66 -7.74
N LEU A 40 17.54 -8.15 -8.90
CA LEU A 40 16.74 -7.22 -9.69
C LEU A 40 15.43 -7.86 -10.17
N PHE A 41 15.48 -9.11 -10.62
CA PHE A 41 14.29 -9.87 -11.02
C PHE A 41 13.35 -10.10 -9.82
N TYR A 42 13.89 -10.46 -8.65
CA TYR A 42 13.11 -10.64 -7.42
C TYR A 42 12.41 -9.35 -7.00
N VAL A 43 13.11 -8.21 -7.01
CA VAL A 43 12.53 -6.90 -6.68
C VAL A 43 11.48 -6.49 -7.71
N GLY A 44 11.75 -6.66 -9.00
CA GLY A 44 10.80 -6.35 -10.08
C GLY A 44 9.52 -7.21 -9.99
N CYS A 45 9.66 -8.52 -9.83
CA CYS A 45 8.52 -9.42 -9.66
C CYS A 45 7.71 -9.10 -8.40
N ARG A 46 8.36 -8.73 -7.29
CA ARG A 46 7.65 -8.32 -6.07
C ARG A 46 6.91 -7.00 -6.27
N HIS A 47 7.52 -6.02 -6.93
CA HIS A 47 6.90 -4.73 -7.21
C HIS A 47 5.61 -4.90 -8.04
N GLN A 48 5.65 -5.74 -9.07
CA GLN A 48 4.49 -6.00 -9.92
C GLN A 48 3.35 -6.71 -9.18
N ARG A 49 3.65 -7.60 -8.23
CA ARG A 49 2.62 -8.22 -7.38
C ARG A 49 1.92 -7.23 -6.45
N HIS A 50 2.60 -6.18 -6.00
CA HIS A 50 1.98 -5.11 -5.21
C HIS A 50 1.09 -4.20 -6.05
N ALA A 51 1.44 -3.97 -7.32
CA ALA A 51 0.66 -3.14 -8.24
C ALA A 51 -0.69 -3.76 -8.64
N THR A 52 -0.86 -5.08 -8.52
CA THR A 52 -2.09 -5.78 -8.91
C THR A 52 -2.98 -6.18 -7.73
N ARG A 53 -2.73 -5.69 -6.51
CA ARG A 53 -3.69 -5.85 -5.42
C ARG A 53 -4.95 -5.09 -5.82
N LYS A 54 -6.00 -5.82 -6.25
CA LYS A 54 -7.34 -5.24 -6.38
C LYS A 54 -7.64 -4.55 -5.05
N VAL A 55 -7.75 -3.23 -5.11
CA VAL A 55 -8.12 -2.43 -3.95
C VAL A 55 -9.52 -2.87 -3.59
N ASN A 56 -9.73 -3.33 -2.36
CA ASN A 56 -11.05 -3.71 -1.90
C ASN A 56 -11.86 -2.42 -1.74
N GLU A 57 -12.85 -2.24 -2.60
CA GLU A 57 -13.71 -1.06 -2.65
C GLU A 57 -14.45 -0.85 -1.32
N LEU A 58 -14.78 -1.94 -0.64
CA LEU A 58 -15.38 -1.90 0.69
C LEU A 58 -14.44 -1.27 1.72
N ASP A 59 -13.17 -1.69 1.74
CA ASP A 59 -12.18 -1.15 2.69
C ASP A 59 -11.97 0.35 2.45
N VAL A 60 -11.87 0.77 1.18
CA VAL A 60 -11.74 2.20 0.82
C VAL A 60 -12.97 3.00 1.25
N THR A 61 -14.16 2.44 1.06
CA THR A 61 -15.41 3.13 1.45
C THR A 61 -15.51 3.28 2.96
N VAL A 62 -15.13 2.25 3.73
CA VAL A 62 -15.09 2.31 5.20
C VAL A 62 -14.09 3.35 5.68
N ASP A 63 -12.88 3.39 5.12
CA ASP A 63 -11.86 4.39 5.49
C ASP A 63 -12.31 5.83 5.19
N ARG A 64 -13.00 6.02 4.06
CA ARG A 64 -13.58 7.32 3.68
C ARG A 64 -14.74 7.71 4.59
N LEU A 65 -15.62 6.78 4.94
CA LEU A 65 -16.72 7.00 5.89
C LEU A 65 -16.18 7.40 7.27
N ASP A 66 -15.12 6.77 7.75
CA ASP A 66 -14.50 7.15 9.03
C ASP A 66 -13.87 8.56 8.97
N SER A 67 -13.15 8.86 7.89
CA SER A 67 -12.59 10.20 7.67
C SER A 67 -13.69 11.28 7.59
N LEU A 68 -14.79 10.96 6.90
CA LEU A 68 -15.94 11.85 6.80
C LEU A 68 -16.66 12.00 8.15
N ALA A 69 -16.78 10.94 8.93
CA ALA A 69 -17.35 10.94 10.26
C ALA A 69 -16.58 11.90 11.19
N GLN A 70 -15.25 11.89 11.14
CA GLN A 70 -14.40 12.84 11.88
C GLN A 70 -14.62 14.30 11.44
N ALA A 71 -14.84 14.53 10.14
CA ALA A 71 -15.17 15.86 9.63
C ALA A 71 -16.55 16.34 10.10
N CYS A 72 -17.56 15.47 10.05
CA CYS A 72 -18.90 15.74 10.58
C CYS A 72 -18.87 16.02 12.09
N GLU A 73 -18.06 15.30 12.84
CA GLU A 73 -17.88 15.54 14.28
C GLU A 73 -17.22 16.90 14.55
N SER A 74 -16.22 17.26 13.74
CA SER A 74 -15.58 18.57 13.81
C SER A 74 -16.57 19.70 13.46
N TYR A 75 -17.41 19.49 12.45
CA TYR A 75 -18.51 20.39 12.13
C TYR A 75 -19.46 20.55 13.32
N ARG A 76 -19.89 19.45 13.93
CA ARG A 76 -20.79 19.47 15.09
C ARG A 76 -20.21 20.28 16.25
N LYS A 77 -18.91 20.16 16.53
CA LYS A 77 -18.23 20.94 17.57
C LYS A 77 -18.23 22.45 17.30
N LEU A 78 -18.24 22.87 16.03
CA LEU A 78 -18.22 24.28 15.62
C LEU A 78 -19.62 24.88 15.46
N ALA A 79 -20.53 24.15 14.82
CA ALA A 79 -21.87 24.61 14.48
C ALA A 79 -22.93 24.23 15.54
N GLY A 80 -22.62 23.29 16.43
CA GLY A 80 -23.55 22.79 17.46
C GLY A 80 -24.58 21.78 16.95
N ALA A 81 -24.56 21.41 15.67
CA ALA A 81 -25.49 20.47 15.05
C ALA A 81 -24.77 19.65 13.97
N TRP A 82 -25.34 18.51 13.58
CA TRP A 82 -24.84 17.72 12.46
C TRP A 82 -25.02 18.45 11.13
N PRO A 83 -24.13 18.21 10.14
CA PRO A 83 -24.33 18.74 8.79
C PRO A 83 -25.52 18.05 8.12
N ALA A 84 -26.45 18.83 7.56
CA ALA A 84 -27.61 18.30 6.83
C ALA A 84 -27.22 17.73 5.45
N ASP A 85 -26.17 18.28 4.86
CA ASP A 85 -25.66 17.88 3.55
C ASP A 85 -24.17 18.22 3.41
N ARG A 86 -23.56 17.75 2.31
CA ARG A 86 -22.16 18.03 1.97
C ARG A 86 -21.84 19.54 1.89
N THR A 87 -22.80 20.35 1.44
CA THR A 87 -22.59 21.78 1.19
C THR A 87 -22.44 22.52 2.51
N SER A 88 -23.25 22.12 3.49
CA SER A 88 -23.21 22.61 4.86
C SER A 88 -21.88 22.25 5.50
N LEU A 89 -21.43 20.99 5.36
CA LEU A 89 -20.14 20.54 5.85
C LEU A 89 -18.98 21.38 5.27
N LEU A 90 -18.91 21.49 3.94
CA LEU A 90 -17.82 22.18 3.23
C LEU A 90 -17.75 23.69 3.50
N ARG A 91 -18.87 24.30 3.94
CA ARG A 91 -18.89 25.74 4.29
C ARG A 91 -18.12 26.03 5.58
N VAL A 92 -18.05 25.06 6.49
CA VAL A 92 -17.46 25.23 7.82
C VAL A 92 -16.15 24.47 7.97
N ILE A 93 -16.07 23.27 7.39
CA ILE A 93 -14.88 22.41 7.41
C ILE A 93 -14.21 22.44 6.05
N ALA A 94 -12.95 22.92 6.02
CA ALA A 94 -12.09 22.78 4.85
C ALA A 94 -11.56 21.34 4.78
N LEU A 95 -12.00 20.58 3.78
CA LEU A 95 -11.49 19.24 3.51
C LEU A 95 -10.28 19.32 2.59
N ASN A 96 -9.18 18.66 2.98
CA ASN A 96 -8.00 18.53 2.12
C ASN A 96 -8.24 17.57 0.95
N ASP A 97 -9.09 16.57 1.16
CA ASP A 97 -9.47 15.60 0.15
C ASP A 97 -10.99 15.52 0.06
N THR A 98 -11.56 15.92 -1.07
CA THR A 98 -13.00 15.84 -1.33
C THR A 98 -13.45 14.44 -1.74
N ASN A 99 -12.52 13.52 -2.04
CA ASN A 99 -12.87 12.14 -2.39
C ASN A 99 -13.49 11.40 -1.19
N ILE A 100 -13.33 11.89 0.04
CA ILE A 100 -13.98 11.31 1.21
C ILE A 100 -15.51 11.49 1.20
N LEU A 101 -16.04 12.33 0.32
CA LEU A 101 -17.49 12.54 0.13
C LEU A 101 -18.10 11.52 -0.85
N ILE A 102 -17.25 10.70 -1.48
CA ILE A 102 -17.63 9.76 -2.53
C ILE A 102 -17.16 8.37 -2.10
N ASP A 103 -18.00 7.35 -2.28
CA ASP A 103 -17.63 5.96 -2.04
C ASP A 103 -16.59 5.45 -3.07
N ALA A 104 -16.12 4.22 -2.89
CA ALA A 104 -15.15 3.63 -3.82
C ALA A 104 -15.73 3.32 -5.21
N TRP A 105 -17.06 3.29 -5.35
CA TRP A 105 -17.78 3.07 -6.61
C TRP A 105 -18.12 4.37 -7.35
N GLY A 106 -17.73 5.52 -6.79
CA GLY A 106 -17.89 6.84 -7.42
C GLY A 106 -19.22 7.53 -7.12
N ARG A 107 -19.95 7.10 -6.08
CA ARG A 107 -21.26 7.65 -5.68
C ARG A 107 -21.11 8.49 -4.42
N GLU A 108 -21.97 9.49 -4.28
CA GLU A 108 -21.92 10.37 -3.12
C GLU A 108 -22.43 9.66 -1.86
N ILE A 109 -21.74 9.90 -0.73
CA ILE A 109 -22.17 9.42 0.58
C ILE A 109 -23.40 10.23 1.03
N VAL A 110 -24.40 9.54 1.54
CA VAL A 110 -25.67 10.11 1.99
C VAL A 110 -25.59 10.50 3.46
N PHE A 111 -26.09 11.70 3.76
CA PHE A 111 -26.12 12.30 5.09
C PHE A 111 -27.53 12.13 5.65
N ILE A 112 -27.68 11.35 6.74
CA ILE A 112 -28.99 11.06 7.33
C ILE A 112 -28.99 11.55 8.78
N VAL A 113 -29.69 12.64 9.05
CA VAL A 113 -29.89 13.14 10.41
C VAL A 113 -31.21 12.59 10.94
N HIS A 114 -31.16 11.75 11.97
CA HIS A 114 -32.39 11.19 12.55
C HIS A 114 -33.09 12.20 13.46
N THR A 115 -34.33 12.52 13.14
CA THR A 115 -35.20 13.31 14.03
C THR A 115 -35.63 12.54 15.27
N ASN A 116 -35.62 11.20 15.19
CA ASN A 116 -36.14 10.32 16.24
C ASN A 116 -35.11 9.99 17.33
N VAL A 117 -33.81 10.15 17.03
CA VAL A 117 -32.72 9.91 17.98
C VAL A 117 -31.92 11.21 18.08
N PRO A 118 -32.22 12.06 19.08
CA PRO A 118 -31.65 13.39 19.17
C PRO A 118 -30.13 13.30 19.29
N GLY A 119 -29.44 14.07 18.46
CA GLY A 119 -27.99 14.15 18.49
C GLY A 119 -27.27 13.06 17.71
N SER A 120 -27.96 12.17 16.98
CA SER A 120 -27.33 11.15 16.13
C SER A 120 -27.44 11.43 14.63
N MET A 121 -26.50 10.89 13.86
CA MET A 121 -26.45 11.00 12.41
C MET A 121 -25.90 9.70 11.82
N TRP A 122 -26.39 9.29 10.66
CA TRP A 122 -25.80 8.21 9.87
C TRP A 122 -25.17 8.77 8.60
N LEU A 123 -24.06 8.16 8.21
CA LEU A 123 -23.46 8.29 6.89
C LEU A 123 -23.67 6.97 6.17
N GLU A 124 -24.25 7.01 4.99
CA GLU A 124 -24.65 5.81 4.26
C GLU A 124 -24.06 5.80 2.85
N SER A 125 -23.52 4.64 2.46
CA SER A 125 -23.11 4.32 1.10
C SER A 125 -23.91 3.13 0.62
N TYR A 126 -24.59 3.26 -0.52
CA TYR A 126 -25.43 2.19 -1.08
C TYR A 126 -24.66 1.03 -1.72
N GLY A 127 -23.33 1.04 -1.68
CA GLY A 127 -22.53 -0.07 -2.18
C GLY A 127 -22.43 -0.12 -3.71
N ALA A 128 -22.11 -1.30 -4.25
CA ALA A 128 -21.74 -1.47 -5.64
C ALA A 128 -22.90 -1.25 -6.63
N ASP A 129 -24.10 -1.72 -6.31
CA ASP A 129 -25.33 -1.46 -7.08
C ASP A 129 -25.86 -0.02 -6.88
N GLY A 130 -25.45 0.58 -5.76
CA GLY A 130 -25.84 1.84 -5.17
C GLY A 130 -27.35 2.09 -5.19
N LEU A 131 -28.09 1.05 -4.85
CA LEU A 131 -29.50 1.10 -4.52
C LEU A 131 -29.66 0.83 -3.02
N PRO A 132 -30.64 1.44 -2.35
CA PRO A 132 -30.87 1.17 -0.94
C PRO A 132 -31.38 -0.26 -0.71
N ASN A 133 -31.00 -0.84 0.41
CA ASN A 133 -31.31 -2.19 0.89
C ASN A 133 -30.70 -3.32 0.07
N GLY A 134 -29.53 -3.10 -0.53
CA GLY A 134 -28.79 -4.17 -1.18
C GLY A 134 -28.29 -5.23 -0.19
N VAL A 135 -27.83 -6.38 -0.72
CA VAL A 135 -27.37 -7.53 0.09
C VAL A 135 -26.07 -8.12 -0.46
N GLY A 136 -25.26 -8.71 0.41
CA GLY A 136 -24.00 -9.34 0.00
C GLY A 136 -22.97 -8.30 -0.43
N MET A 137 -22.49 -8.38 -1.67
CA MET A 137 -21.52 -7.43 -2.23
C MET A 137 -22.12 -6.05 -2.54
N ASP A 138 -23.45 -6.00 -2.62
CA ASP A 138 -24.22 -4.79 -2.86
C ASP A 138 -24.81 -4.22 -1.56
N ALA A 139 -24.39 -4.74 -0.40
CA ALA A 139 -24.93 -4.29 0.87
C ALA A 139 -24.59 -2.84 1.18
N ASP A 140 -25.57 -2.13 1.73
CA ASP A 140 -25.38 -0.77 2.24
C ASP A 140 -24.37 -0.76 3.39
N ILE A 141 -23.52 0.26 3.38
CA ILE A 141 -22.52 0.49 4.42
C ILE A 141 -22.95 1.71 5.21
N VAL A 142 -23.32 1.50 6.48
CA VAL A 142 -23.82 2.55 7.37
C VAL A 142 -22.81 2.80 8.48
N TYR A 143 -22.42 4.07 8.64
CA TYR A 143 -21.60 4.54 9.75
C TYR A 143 -22.46 5.42 10.68
N GLN A 144 -22.66 4.96 11.92
CA GLN A 144 -23.47 5.67 12.90
C GLN A 144 -22.61 6.58 13.80
N LEU A 145 -23.00 7.84 13.86
CA LEU A 145 -22.43 8.86 14.75
C LEU A 145 -23.38 9.12 15.94
N PRO A 146 -22.84 9.17 17.18
CA PRO A 146 -23.63 9.30 18.41
C PRO A 146 -24.10 10.72 18.68
#